data_AF-A0A9Q5P4J3-F1
#
_entry.id   AF-A0A9Q5P4J3-F1
#
_cell.length_a   1.000
_cell.length_b   1.000
_cell.length_c   1.000
_cell.angle_alpha   90.00
_cell.angle_beta   90.00
_cell.angle_gamma   90.00
#
_symmetry.space_group_name_H-M   'P 1'
#
loop_
_entity.id
_entity.type
_entity.pdbx_description
1 polymer ?
#
loop_
_entity_poly.entity_id
_entity_poly.type
_entity_poly.pdbx_seq_one_letter_code
_entity_poly.pdbx_strand_id
1 'polypeptide(L)'
;MTKISVVVYGAEVVCASCVNAPTSIDTYQWLQALLLRKFPQHHFEFTYIDIRNDTENLTDHDMQFIERINEDELFYPLVTMNDEYVADGYIQYKQITRFIKSYFTM
;
A
#
# COMPACT_ATOMS: atom_id res chain seq x y z
N MET A 1 -7.61 -8.17 19.55
CA MET A 1 -6.52 -7.42 18.88
C MET A 1 -7.11 -6.84 17.62
N THR A 2 -6.98 -5.53 17.41
CA THR A 2 -7.44 -4.90 16.17
C THR A 2 -6.45 -5.25 15.05
N LYS A 3 -7.00 -5.81 13.97
CA LYS A 3 -6.29 -6.16 12.75
C LYS A 3 -6.07 -4.89 11.93
N ILE A 4 -4.88 -4.76 11.35
CA ILE A 4 -4.53 -3.68 10.41
C ILE A 4 -4.42 -4.30 9.02
N SER A 5 -5.36 -3.97 8.14
CA SER A 5 -5.30 -4.31 6.73
C SER A 5 -4.25 -3.41 6.07
N VAL A 6 -3.31 -3.98 5.34
CA VAL A 6 -2.27 -3.28 4.58
C VAL A 6 -2.42 -3.70 3.12
N VAL A 7 -2.83 -2.76 2.27
CA VAL A 7 -3.02 -3.04 0.84
C VAL A 7 -1.96 -2.31 0.04
N VAL A 8 -1.36 -3.01 -0.93
CA VAL A 8 -0.47 -2.43 -1.93
C VAL A 8 -1.12 -2.60 -3.29
N TYR A 9 -1.53 -1.48 -3.89
CA TYR A 9 -2.02 -1.43 -5.26
C TYR A 9 -0.85 -1.19 -6.19
N GLY A 10 -0.70 -2.02 -7.21
CA GLY A 10 0.34 -1.83 -8.20
C GLY A 10 0.15 -2.68 -9.43
N ALA A 11 1.17 -2.69 -10.26
CA ALA A 11 1.24 -3.55 -11.44
C ALA A 11 2.63 -4.16 -11.55
N GLU A 12 2.75 -5.22 -12.36
CA GLU A 12 4.04 -5.81 -12.75
C GLU A 12 4.93 -4.81 -13.49
N VAL A 13 4.33 -3.96 -14.32
CA VAL A 13 5.04 -2.91 -15.06
C VAL A 13 5.28 -1.69 -14.18
N VAL A 14 6.52 -1.19 -14.17
CA VAL A 14 6.94 0.01 -13.44
C VAL A 14 6.07 1.22 -13.78
N CYS A 15 5.71 2.01 -12.77
CA CYS A 15 4.99 3.26 -12.94
C CYS A 15 5.82 4.26 -13.76
N ALA A 16 5.24 4.77 -14.85
CA ALA A 16 5.92 5.70 -15.76
C ALA A 16 6.35 7.01 -15.09
N SER A 17 5.62 7.46 -14.06
CA SER A 17 5.92 8.68 -13.29
C SER A 17 6.95 8.44 -12.18
N CYS A 18 7.26 7.18 -11.86
CA CYS A 18 8.10 6.79 -10.72
C CYS A 18 9.25 5.86 -11.14
N VAL A 19 9.84 6.05 -12.32
CA VAL A 19 10.80 5.10 -12.94
C VAL A 19 12.01 4.70 -12.08
N ASN A 20 12.38 5.52 -11.09
CA ASN A 20 13.50 5.24 -10.19
C ASN A 20 13.05 4.74 -8.79
N ALA A 21 11.75 4.61 -8.55
CA ALA A 21 11.21 4.04 -7.32
C ALA A 21 11.29 2.50 -7.35
N PRO A 22 11.27 1.84 -6.18
CA PRO A 22 11.10 0.39 -6.10
C PRO A 22 9.81 -0.07 -6.80
N THR A 23 9.79 -1.32 -7.28
CA THR A 23 8.60 -1.90 -7.90
C THR A 23 7.47 -2.13 -6.88
N SER A 24 6.26 -2.38 -7.36
CA SER A 24 5.12 -2.67 -6.49
C SER A 24 5.31 -3.92 -5.65
N ILE A 25 5.91 -4.97 -6.24
CA ILE A 25 6.21 -6.23 -5.56
C ILE A 25 7.32 -6.04 -4.53
N ASP A 26 8.40 -5.31 -4.87
CA ASP A 26 9.48 -5.01 -3.91
C ASP A 26 8.95 -4.23 -2.71
N THR A 27 8.07 -3.26 -2.97
CA THR A 27 7.41 -2.46 -1.94
C THR A 27 6.55 -3.34 -1.02
N TYR A 28 5.74 -4.22 -1.60
CA TYR A 28 4.90 -5.15 -0.84
C TYR A 28 5.73 -6.04 0.09
N GLN A 29 6.79 -6.67 -0.42
CA GLN A 29 7.69 -7.53 0.36
C GLN A 29 8.44 -6.72 1.44
N TRP A 30 8.90 -5.52 1.11
CA TRP A 30 9.57 -4.64 2.05
C TRP A 30 8.64 -4.24 3.20
N LEU A 31 7.38 -3.91 2.92
CA LEU A 31 6.39 -3.58 3.95
C LEU A 31 6.12 -4.76 4.88
N GLN A 32 5.95 -5.98 4.35
CA GLN A 32 5.79 -7.19 5.16
C GLN A 32 6.95 -7.34 6.16
N ALA A 33 8.20 -7.28 5.68
CA ALA A 33 9.37 -7.42 6.53
C ALA A 33 9.52 -6.26 7.53
N LEU A 34 9.24 -5.02 7.10
CA LEU A 34 9.34 -3.83 7.94
C LEU A 34 8.33 -3.86 9.09
N LEU A 35 7.05 -4.07 8.78
CA LEU A 35 5.97 -3.91 9.74
C LEU A 35 5.99 -5.01 10.80
N LEU A 36 6.17 -6.26 10.38
CA LEU A 36 6.28 -7.41 11.30
C LEU A 36 7.46 -7.26 12.27
N ARG A 37 8.60 -6.73 11.80
CA ARG A 37 9.78 -6.51 12.66
C ARG A 37 9.63 -5.30 13.58
N LYS A 38 9.10 -4.19 13.08
CA LYS A 38 9.12 -2.90 13.80
C LYS A 38 7.94 -2.74 14.75
N PHE A 39 6.81 -3.37 14.44
CA PHE A 39 5.59 -3.27 15.23
C PHE A 39 5.00 -4.66 15.53
N PRO A 40 5.77 -5.55 16.20
CA PRO A 40 5.37 -6.94 16.43
C PRO A 40 4.12 -7.07 17.34
N GLN A 41 3.73 -5.99 18.02
CA GLN A 41 2.53 -5.94 18.85
C GLN A 41 1.22 -5.79 18.05
N HIS A 42 1.30 -5.39 16.77
CA HIS A 42 0.13 -5.27 15.90
C HIS A 42 -0.03 -6.53 15.05
N HIS A 43 -1.28 -6.82 14.70
CA HIS A 43 -1.61 -7.89 13.76
C HIS A 43 -1.88 -7.28 12.38
N PHE A 44 -0.98 -7.55 11.43
CA PHE A 44 -1.09 -7.07 10.06
C PHE A 44 -1.61 -8.16 9.13
N GLU A 45 -2.50 -7.80 8.23
CA GLU A 45 -2.83 -8.60 7.06
C GLU A 45 -2.44 -7.83 5.81
N PHE A 46 -1.80 -8.54 4.88
CA PHE A 46 -1.23 -7.93 3.68
C PHE A 46 -1.96 -8.44 2.45
N THR A 47 -2.40 -7.51 1.61
CA THR A 47 -2.98 -7.79 0.30
C THR A 47 -2.21 -7.03 -0.76
N TYR A 48 -1.87 -7.71 -1.85
CA TYR A 48 -1.40 -7.07 -3.07
C TYR A 48 -2.55 -7.10 -4.08
N ILE A 49 -2.84 -5.96 -4.72
CA ILE A 49 -3.84 -5.85 -5.77
C ILE A 49 -3.12 -5.44 -7.05
N ASP A 50 -3.19 -6.28 -8.06
CA ASP A 50 -2.78 -5.95 -9.42
C ASP A 50 -3.86 -5.11 -10.09
N ILE A 51 -3.64 -3.80 -10.17
CA ILE A 51 -4.60 -2.82 -10.71
C ILE A 51 -4.96 -3.05 -12.18
N ARG A 52 -4.25 -3.94 -12.89
CA ARG A 52 -4.51 -4.26 -14.30
C ARG A 52 -5.23 -5.58 -14.50
N ASN A 53 -5.06 -6.51 -13.56
CA ASN A 53 -5.48 -7.91 -13.75
C ASN A 53 -6.53 -8.35 -12.73
N ASP A 54 -6.53 -7.78 -11.53
CA ASP A 54 -7.48 -8.14 -10.48
C ASP A 54 -8.79 -7.36 -10.67
N THR A 55 -9.88 -8.08 -10.93
CA THR A 55 -11.22 -7.50 -11.16
C THR A 55 -12.30 -8.08 -10.26
N GLU A 56 -11.97 -9.08 -9.45
CA GLU A 56 -12.92 -9.77 -8.56
C GLU A 56 -12.60 -9.50 -7.10
N ASN A 57 -13.62 -9.49 -6.24
CA ASN A 57 -13.51 -9.28 -4.79
C ASN A 57 -12.87 -7.94 -4.37
N LEU A 58 -12.83 -6.95 -5.26
CA LEU A 58 -12.46 -5.58 -4.93
C LEU A 58 -13.56 -4.93 -4.09
N THR A 59 -13.16 -4.22 -3.05
CA THR A 59 -14.06 -3.38 -2.26
C THR A 59 -14.32 -2.04 -2.94
N ASP A 60 -15.30 -1.28 -2.45
CA ASP A 60 -15.57 0.09 -2.94
C ASP A 60 -14.34 1.00 -2.78
N HIS A 61 -13.56 0.82 -1.71
CA HIS A 61 -12.31 1.55 -1.49
C HIS A 61 -11.23 1.16 -2.50
N ASP A 62 -11.09 -0.13 -2.81
CA ASP A 62 -10.14 -0.60 -3.82
C ASP A 62 -10.44 0.01 -5.18
N MET A 63 -11.71 -0.03 -5.60
CA MET A 63 -12.15 0.55 -6.88
C MET A 63 -11.87 2.06 -6.93
N GLN A 64 -12.14 2.79 -5.85
CA GLN A 64 -11.86 4.23 -5.78
C GLN A 64 -10.37 4.55 -5.92
N PHE A 65 -9.49 3.79 -5.27
CA PHE A 65 -8.04 4.02 -5.41
C PHE A 65 -7.51 3.63 -6.79
N ILE A 66 -8.02 2.53 -7.36
CA ILE A 66 -7.66 2.11 -8.73
C ILE A 66 -8.10 3.16 -9.77
N GLU A 67 -9.31 3.69 -9.65
CA GLU A 67 -9.81 4.75 -10.54
C GLU A 67 -8.90 5.98 -10.49
N ARG A 68 -8.55 6.46 -9.30
CA ARG A 68 -7.65 7.61 -9.13
C ARG A 68 -6.23 7.36 -9.65
N ILE A 69 -5.75 6.11 -9.63
CA ILE A 69 -4.48 5.75 -10.28
C ILE A 69 -4.62 5.81 -11.81
N ASN A 70 -5.74 5.29 -12.35
CA ASN A 70 -5.99 5.30 -13.80
C ASN A 70 -6.24 6.71 -14.36
N GLU A 71 -6.72 7.63 -13.53
CA GLU A 71 -6.89 9.06 -13.85
C GLU A 71 -5.62 9.90 -13.63
N ASP A 72 -4.48 9.25 -13.36
CA ASP A 72 -3.19 9.88 -13.07
C ASP A 72 -3.21 10.85 -11.86
N GLU A 73 -4.21 10.75 -10.97
CA GLU A 73 -4.27 11.54 -9.72
C GLU A 73 -3.33 10.99 -8.64
N LEU A 74 -3.16 9.68 -8.62
CA LEU A 74 -2.28 8.95 -7.72
C LEU A 74 -1.33 8.06 -8.52
N PHE A 75 -0.17 7.78 -7.95
CA PHE A 75 0.81 6.87 -8.53
C PHE A 75 0.72 5.48 -7.92
N TYR A 76 1.43 4.53 -8.53
CA TYR A 76 1.64 3.21 -7.94
C TYR A 76 3.15 2.90 -7.85
N PRO A 77 3.60 2.10 -6.88
CA PRO A 77 2.80 1.44 -5.84
C PRO A 77 2.10 2.43 -4.91
N LEU A 78 0.84 2.16 -4.60
CA LEU A 78 0.04 2.89 -3.61
C LEU A 78 -0.14 1.99 -2.39
N VAL A 79 0.01 2.56 -1.20
CA VAL A 79 -0.17 1.86 0.08
C VAL A 79 -1.35 2.47 0.81
N THR A 80 -2.27 1.61 1.24
CA THR A 80 -3.32 1.97 2.19
C THR A 80 -3.21 1.11 3.45
N MET A 81 -3.73 1.64 4.56
CA MET A 81 -3.85 0.90 5.82
C MET A 81 -5.23 1.12 6.43
N ASN A 82 -6.02 0.06 6.58
CA ASN A 82 -7.44 0.16 6.92
C ASN A 82 -8.18 1.17 6.03
N ASP A 83 -8.02 1.00 4.71
CA ASP A 83 -8.65 1.83 3.65
C ASP A 83 -8.21 3.31 3.63
N GLU A 84 -7.34 3.72 4.54
CA GLU A 84 -6.76 5.07 4.59
C GLU A 84 -5.50 5.15 3.73
N TYR A 85 -5.38 6.24 2.95
CA TYR A 85 -4.20 6.54 2.16
C TYR A 85 -2.96 6.74 3.04
N VAL A 86 -1.85 6.08 2.70
CA VAL A 86 -0.57 6.25 3.40
C VAL A 86 0.48 6.95 2.52
N ALA A 87 0.75 6.40 1.34
CA ALA A 87 1.76 6.91 0.41
C ALA A 87 1.62 6.23 -0.95
N ASP A 88 2.05 6.93 -2.01
CA ASP A 88 2.11 6.39 -3.37
C ASP A 88 3.41 6.74 -4.10
N GLY A 89 3.77 5.94 -5.10
CA GLY A 89 4.97 6.08 -5.92
C GLY A 89 6.25 5.94 -5.09
N TYR A 90 6.80 7.07 -4.65
CA TYR A 90 8.01 7.13 -3.83
C TYR A 90 7.71 6.90 -2.35
N ILE A 91 7.58 5.64 -1.96
CA ILE A 91 7.24 5.27 -0.60
C ILE A 91 8.49 5.23 0.30
N GLN A 92 8.46 5.97 1.38
CA GLN A 92 9.57 6.09 2.33
C GLN A 92 9.22 5.50 3.69
N TYR A 93 10.24 4.91 4.34
CA TYR A 93 10.16 4.41 5.71
C TYR A 93 9.50 5.39 6.70
N LYS A 94 9.80 6.68 6.60
CA LYS A 94 9.26 7.71 7.51
C LYS A 94 7.74 7.90 7.33
N GLN A 95 7.21 7.82 6.10
CA GLN A 95 5.77 7.93 5.84
C GLN A 95 5.02 6.78 6.53
N ILE A 96 5.43 5.54 6.25
CA ILE A 96 4.85 4.32 6.80
C ILE A 96 4.87 4.32 8.33
N THR A 97 6.05 4.58 8.92
CA THR A 97 6.21 4.49 10.37
C THR A 97 5.55 5.64 11.13
N ARG A 98 5.41 6.82 10.51
CA ARG A 98 4.65 7.93 11.08
C ARG A 98 3.16 7.64 11.07
N PHE A 99 2.62 7.13 9.96
CA PHE A 99 1.21 6.77 9.85
C PHE A 99 0.79 5.81 10.96
N ILE A 100 1.52 4.71 11.13
CA ILE A 100 1.20 3.72 12.18
C ILE A 100 1.22 4.34 13.58
N LYS A 101 2.23 5.17 13.89
CA LYS A 101 2.33 5.82 15.19
C LYS A 101 1.23 6.86 15.45
N SER A 102 0.66 7.44 14.40
CA SER A 102 -0.38 8.46 14.52
C SER A 102 -1.79 7.87 14.61
N TYR A 103 -2.04 6.73 13.96
CA TYR A 103 -3.38 6.15 13.84
C TYR A 103 -3.58 4.87 14.67
N PHE A 104 -2.52 4.13 14.95
CA PHE A 104 -2.59 2.84 15.65
C PHE A 104 -1.83 2.85 16.98
N THR A 105 -1.70 4.03 17.59
CA THR A 105 -1.19 4.16 18.96
C THR A 105 -1.93 3.20 19.89
N MET A 106 -1.17 2.39 20.63
CA MET A 106 -1.69 1.70 21.81
C MET A 106 -2.01 2.71 22.91
#